data_AF-A0A939KYX9-F1
#
_entry.id   AF-A0A939KYX9-F1
#
_cell.length_a   1.000
_cell.length_b   1.000
_cell.length_c   1.000
_cell.angle_alpha   90.00
_cell.angle_beta   90.00
_cell.angle_gamma   90.00
#
_symmetry.space_group_name_H-M   'P 1'
#
loop_
_entity.id
_entity.type
_entity.pdbx_description
1 polymer ?
#
loop_
_entity_poly.entity_id
_entity_poly.type
_entity_poly.pdbx_seq_one_letter_code
_entity_poly.pdbx_strand_id
1 'polypeptide(L)'
;MCTPLSPVPSAEDVYLAEHRRRVVRETVAALPGRCPQLIAALAEDPPPTYRELSERLGMPRGSIGPTRSRCLACLRLLLHGERYP
;
A
#
# COMPACT_ATOMS: atom_id res chain seq x y z
N MET A 1 34.97 5.43 -17.16
CA MET A 1 33.57 5.76 -17.50
C MET A 1 33.01 6.56 -16.35
N CYS A 2 32.61 7.82 -16.55
CA CYS A 2 31.94 8.60 -15.51
C CYS A 2 30.47 8.21 -15.46
N THR A 3 30.06 7.48 -14.44
CA THR A 3 28.64 7.24 -14.16
C THR A 3 28.03 8.56 -13.68
N PRO A 4 26.91 9.04 -14.25
CA PRO A 4 26.24 10.22 -13.73
C PRO A 4 25.77 9.94 -12.30
N LEU A 5 26.14 10.82 -11.37
CA LEU A 5 25.55 10.87 -10.03
C LEU A 5 24.05 11.12 -10.20
N SER A 6 23.21 10.25 -9.62
CA SER A 6 21.77 10.46 -9.58
C SER A 6 21.47 11.85 -9.04
N PRO A 7 20.56 12.61 -9.65
CA PRO A 7 20.23 13.95 -9.19
C PRO A 7 19.70 13.89 -7.75
N VAL A 8 20.20 14.79 -6.90
CA VAL A 8 19.65 14.99 -5.55
C VAL A 8 18.22 15.50 -5.72
N PRO A 9 17.22 14.91 -5.03
CA PRO A 9 15.83 15.35 -5.17
C PRO A 9 15.68 16.80 -4.68
N SER A 10 14.89 17.59 -5.41
CA SER A 10 14.48 18.92 -4.99
C SER A 10 13.60 18.84 -3.73
N ALA A 11 13.43 19.95 -3.03
CA ALA A 11 12.45 20.09 -1.96
C ALA A 11 11.03 19.72 -2.44
N GLU A 12 10.67 20.09 -3.68
CA GLU A 12 9.39 19.69 -4.31
C GLU A 12 9.29 18.18 -4.52
N ASP A 13 10.36 17.52 -4.96
CA ASP A 13 10.37 16.07 -5.16
C ASP A 13 10.17 15.32 -3.84
N VAL A 14 10.85 15.76 -2.78
CA VAL A 14 10.72 15.19 -1.43
C VAL A 14 9.29 15.39 -0.92
N TYR A 15 8.75 16.60 -1.08
CA TYR A 15 7.39 16.91 -0.67
C TYR A 15 6.35 16.06 -1.41
N LEU A 16 6.45 15.97 -2.75
CA LEU A 16 5.53 15.17 -3.56
C LEU A 16 5.61 13.68 -3.21
N ALA A 17 6.80 13.16 -2.93
CA ALA A 17 6.97 11.78 -2.50
C ALA A 17 6.28 11.53 -1.15
N GLU A 18 6.47 12.40 -0.17
CA GLU A 18 5.84 12.24 1.15
C GLU A 18 4.33 12.45 1.09
N HIS A 19 3.87 13.44 0.33
CA HIS A 19 2.45 13.68 0.09
C HIS A 19 1.78 12.44 -0.52
N ARG A 20 2.39 11.82 -1.55
CA ARG A 20 1.88 10.58 -2.14
C ARG A 20 1.81 9.45 -1.12
N ARG A 21 2.84 9.27 -0.29
CA ARG A 21 2.83 8.24 0.78
C ARG A 21 1.73 8.52 1.80
N ARG A 22 1.56 9.77 2.22
CA ARG A 22 0.51 10.18 3.15
C ARG A 22 -0.89 9.86 2.61
N VAL A 23 -1.19 10.30 1.39
CA VAL A 23 -2.49 10.02 0.74
C VAL A 23 -2.75 8.51 0.67
N VAL A 24 -1.76 7.71 0.29
CA VAL A 24 -1.91 6.25 0.25
C VAL A 24 -2.18 5.68 1.65
N ARG A 25 -1.41 6.09 2.68
CA ARG A 25 -1.62 5.62 4.06
C ARG A 25 -3.00 5.97 4.60
N GLU A 26 -3.45 7.20 4.37
CA GLU A 26 -4.78 7.68 4.77
C GLU A 26 -5.89 6.90 4.06
N THR A 27 -5.74 6.66 2.75
CA THR A 27 -6.73 5.90 1.98
C THR A 27 -6.77 4.42 2.39
N VAL A 28 -5.61 3.82 2.71
CA VAL A 28 -5.55 2.44 3.24
C VAL A 28 -6.26 2.35 4.59
N ALA A 29 -6.10 3.35 5.46
CA ALA A 29 -6.78 3.40 6.76
C ALA A 29 -8.31 3.52 6.62
N ALA A 30 -8.80 4.13 5.52
CA ALA A 30 -10.23 4.25 5.21
C ALA A 30 -10.86 2.98 4.59
N LEU A 31 -10.08 1.92 4.30
CA LEU A 31 -10.62 0.70 3.71
C LEU A 31 -11.54 -0.06 4.70
N PRO A 32 -12.61 -0.70 4.22
CA PRO A 32 -13.54 -1.41 5.08
C PRO A 32 -12.97 -2.74 5.61
N GLY A 33 -13.44 -3.13 6.80
CA GLY A 33 -13.19 -4.44 7.39
C GLY A 33 -11.70 -4.71 7.64
N ARG A 34 -11.22 -5.89 7.23
CA ARG A 34 -9.83 -6.34 7.45
C ARG A 34 -8.81 -5.87 6.41
N CYS A 35 -9.25 -5.06 5.45
CA CYS A 35 -8.41 -4.61 4.34
C CYS A 35 -7.23 -3.73 4.77
N PRO A 36 -7.37 -2.77 5.72
CA PRO A 36 -6.23 -1.97 6.17
C PRO A 36 -5.08 -2.83 6.68
N GLN A 37 -5.38 -3.83 7.53
CA GLN A 37 -4.35 -4.71 8.11
C GLN A 37 -3.67 -5.57 7.05
N LEU A 38 -4.44 -6.15 6.12
CA LEU A 38 -3.88 -6.96 5.04
C LEU A 38 -2.98 -6.15 4.10
N ILE A 39 -3.42 -4.95 3.69
CA ILE A 39 -2.64 -4.11 2.77
C ILE A 39 -1.39 -3.57 3.44
N ALA A 40 -1.48 -3.11 4.70
CA ALA A 40 -0.32 -2.67 5.47
C ALA A 40 0.71 -3.80 5.62
N ALA A 41 0.25 -4.99 5.98
CA ALA A 41 1.08 -6.18 6.10
C ALA A 41 1.79 -6.58 4.79
N LEU A 42 1.11 -6.46 3.64
CA LEU A 42 1.69 -6.75 2.33
C LEU A 42 2.69 -5.68 1.85
N ALA A 43 2.67 -4.49 2.45
CA ALA A 43 3.57 -3.38 2.12
C ALA A 43 4.82 -3.33 3.01
N GLU A 44 4.95 -4.26 3.96
CA GLU A 44 6.17 -4.45 4.76
C GLU A 44 7.37 -4.81 3.86
N ASP A 45 8.56 -4.36 4.26
CA ASP A 45 9.83 -4.69 3.61
C ASP A 45 10.81 -5.29 4.64
N PRO A 46 11.17 -6.59 4.53
CA PRO A 46 10.71 -7.54 3.52
C PRO A 46 9.24 -7.94 3.71
N PRO A 47 8.54 -8.32 2.63
CA PRO A 47 7.15 -8.74 2.73
C PRO A 47 7.03 -10.09 3.48
N PRO A 48 6.05 -10.24 4.38
CA PRO A 48 5.80 -11.49 5.10
C PRO A 48 5.37 -12.60 4.14
N THR A 49 5.66 -13.83 4.52
CA THR A 49 5.15 -15.01 3.82
C THR A 49 3.64 -15.13 4.00
N TYR A 50 2.98 -15.86 3.09
CA TYR A 50 1.54 -16.13 3.21
C TYR A 50 1.18 -16.92 4.47
N ARG A 51 2.13 -17.68 5.03
CA ARG A 51 1.96 -18.39 6.31
C ARG A 51 1.89 -17.39 7.46
N GLU A 52 2.86 -16.49 7.55
CA GLU A 52 2.92 -15.45 8.59
C GLU A 52 1.71 -14.50 8.49
N LEU A 53 1.30 -14.13 7.27
CA LEU A 53 0.07 -13.36 7.05
C LEU A 53 -1.17 -14.09 7.57
N SER A 54 -1.28 -15.38 7.28
CA SER A 54 -2.40 -16.22 7.71
C SER A 54 -2.49 -16.32 9.23
N GLU A 55 -1.34 -16.56 9.89
CA GLU A 55 -1.21 -16.63 11.35
C GLU A 55 -1.53 -15.27 12.00
N ARG A 56 -0.91 -14.19 11.51
CA ARG A 56 -1.06 -12.83 12.08
C ARG A 56 -2.47 -12.26 11.91
N LEU A 57 -3.13 -12.55 10.79
CA LEU A 57 -4.44 -11.99 10.46
C LEU A 57 -5.61 -12.96 10.73
N GLY A 58 -5.33 -14.17 11.21
CA GLY A 58 -6.36 -15.18 11.50
C GLY A 58 -7.16 -15.60 10.26
N MET A 59 -6.56 -15.54 9.07
CA MET A 59 -7.26 -15.79 7.80
C MET A 59 -6.71 -17.04 7.09
N PRO A 60 -7.54 -17.87 6.44
CA PRO A 60 -7.03 -19.03 5.71
C PRO A 60 -6.05 -18.62 4.60
N ARG A 61 -4.91 -19.33 4.46
CA ARG A 61 -3.92 -19.07 3.40
C ARG A 61 -4.55 -18.98 2.00
N GLY A 62 -5.50 -19.86 1.68
CA GLY A 62 -6.22 -19.85 0.40
C GLY A 62 -7.14 -18.62 0.18
N SER A 63 -7.52 -17.93 1.25
CA SER A 63 -8.36 -16.72 1.19
C SER A 63 -7.57 -15.42 0.99
N ILE A 64 -6.23 -15.45 1.15
CA ILE A 64 -5.37 -14.27 1.04
C ILE A 64 -5.44 -13.66 -0.35
N GLY A 65 -5.34 -14.48 -1.41
CA GLY A 65 -5.42 -14.01 -2.80
C GLY A 65 -6.74 -13.29 -3.13
N PRO A 66 -7.91 -13.95 -2.95
CA PRO A 66 -9.21 -13.32 -3.17
C PRO A 66 -9.46 -12.08 -2.31
N THR A 67 -9.03 -12.10 -1.04
CA THR A 67 -9.16 -10.95 -0.14
C THR A 67 -8.29 -9.78 -0.61
N ARG A 68 -7.02 -10.04 -0.97
CA ARG A 68 -6.10 -9.02 -1.51
C ARG A 68 -6.66 -8.35 -2.76
N SER A 69 -7.21 -9.14 -3.70
CA SER A 69 -7.82 -8.62 -4.92
C SER A 69 -8.97 -7.65 -4.61
N ARG A 70 -9.89 -8.06 -3.72
CA ARG A 70 -11.02 -7.23 -3.28
C ARG A 70 -10.55 -5.94 -2.59
N CYS A 71 -9.61 -6.04 -1.66
CA CYS A 71 -9.08 -4.88 -0.93
C CYS A 71 -8.40 -3.87 -1.86
N LEU A 72 -7.60 -4.35 -2.84
CA LEU A 72 -6.97 -3.49 -3.84
C LEU A 72 -7.98 -2.87 -4.81
N ALA A 73 -9.08 -3.56 -5.13
CA ALA A 73 -10.17 -2.97 -5.91
C ALA A 73 -10.83 -1.81 -5.16
N CYS A 74 -11.17 -1.99 -3.88
CA CYS A 74 -11.69 -0.90 -3.04
C CYS A 74 -10.71 0.26 -2.91
N LEU A 75 -9.42 -0.03 -2.72
CA LEU A 75 -8.38 1.00 -2.63
C LEU A 75 -8.28 1.84 -3.90
N ARG A 76 -8.36 1.20 -5.07
CA ARG A 76 -8.40 1.94 -6.35
C ARG A 76 -9.62 2.85 -6.42
N LEU A 77 -10.81 2.37 -6.06
CA LEU A 77 -12.02 3.19 -6.07
C LEU A 77 -11.88 4.43 -5.18
N LEU A 78 -11.36 4.28 -3.96
CA LEU A 78 -11.14 5.42 -3.06
C LEU A 78 -10.09 6.40 -3.61
N LEU A 79 -8.94 5.91 -4.10
CA LEU A 79 -7.89 6.76 -4.67
C LEU A 79 -8.29 7.50 -5.97
N HIS A 80 -9.30 6.99 -6.68
CA HIS A 80 -9.84 7.62 -7.88
C HIS A 80 -11.05 8.52 -7.56
N GLY A 81 -11.82 8.20 -6.52
CA GLY A 81 -12.92 9.03 -6.01
C GLY A 81 -12.44 10.30 -5.32
N GLU A 82 -11.35 10.23 -4.53
CA GLU A 82 -10.71 11.41 -3.93
C GLU A 82 -10.14 12.39 -4.96
N ARG A 83 -9.88 11.91 -6.19
CA ARG A 83 -9.26 12.71 -7.26
C ARG A 83 -10.27 13.48 -8.13
N TYR A 84 -11.57 13.42 -7.83
CA TYR A 84 -12.59 14.23 -8.50
C TYR A 84 -13.85 14.40 -7.61
N PRO A 85 -14.03 15.54 -6.91
CA PRO A 85 -15.36 16.03 -6.56
C PRO A 85 -16.08 16.62 -7.79
#